data_AF-A0A2S8GTL7-F1
#
_entry.id   AF-A0A2S8GTL7-F1
#
_cell.length_a   1.000
_cell.length_b   1.000
_cell.length_c   1.000
_cell.angle_alpha   90.00
_cell.angle_beta   90.00
_cell.angle_gamma   90.00
#
_symmetry.space_group_name_H-M   'P 1'
#
loop_
_entity.id
_entity.type
_entity.pdbx_description
1 polymer ?
#
loop_
_entity_poly.entity_id
_entity_poly.type
_entity_poly.pdbx_seq_one_letter_code
_entity_poly.pdbx_strand_id
1 'polypeptide(L)'
;MSQPHTIRLNGPWEMIAGLPDEPERVHLPKGWPQVVAAAQEGPVVLQRWFHRPTGIDDGSRVDLVLADLPFSGSVSVNETSLGRFTPHAKHDLRIEADLTTRCCLTISADRPGELAAKIPTPQVSLAIHPPG
;
A
#
# COMPACT_ATOMS: atom_id res chain seq x y z
N MET A 1 -19.45 14.19 12.42
CA MET A 1 -18.10 13.89 11.91
C MET A 1 -18.25 13.45 10.46
N SER A 2 -17.61 14.15 9.52
CA SER A 2 -17.61 13.79 8.10
C SER A 2 -16.81 12.49 7.89
N GLN A 3 -17.27 11.62 6.99
CA GLN A 3 -16.48 10.45 6.61
C GLN A 3 -15.25 10.88 5.80
N PRO A 4 -14.09 10.21 5.98
CA PRO A 4 -12.90 10.55 5.22
C PRO A 4 -13.10 10.30 3.72
N HIS A 5 -12.56 11.21 2.90
CA HIS A 5 -12.49 10.98 1.46
C HIS A 5 -11.43 9.90 1.17
N THR A 6 -11.79 8.89 0.40
CA THR A 6 -10.90 7.74 0.13
C THR A 6 -10.44 7.73 -1.32
N ILE A 7 -9.13 7.66 -1.53
CA ILE A 7 -8.50 7.49 -2.84
C ILE A 7 -7.88 6.09 -2.90
N ARG A 8 -8.40 5.21 -3.76
CA ARG A 8 -7.81 3.88 -3.97
C ARG A 8 -6.56 3.97 -4.83
N LEU A 9 -5.46 3.39 -4.38
CA LEU A 9 -4.20 3.33 -5.12
C LEU A 9 -4.20 2.14 -6.12
N ASN A 10 -5.27 2.04 -6.90
CA ASN A 10 -5.47 1.04 -7.96
C ASN A 10 -4.68 1.38 -9.22
N GLY A 11 -4.46 0.41 -10.09
CA GLY A 11 -3.81 0.60 -11.38
C GLY A 11 -2.43 -0.02 -11.38
N PRO A 12 -1.47 0.51 -12.18
CA PRO A 12 -0.19 -0.13 -12.31
C PRO A 12 0.64 0.03 -11.05
N TRP A 13 1.28 -1.06 -10.68
CA TRP A 13 2.33 -1.17 -9.70
C TRP A 13 3.51 -1.84 -10.39
N GLU A 14 4.71 -1.46 -10.00
CA GLU A 14 5.93 -2.22 -10.30
C GLU A 14 6.05 -3.30 -9.22
N MET A 15 6.28 -4.54 -9.62
CA MET A 15 6.53 -5.66 -8.74
C MET A 15 7.91 -6.23 -9.05
N ILE A 16 8.71 -6.42 -8.01
CA ILE A 16 10.04 -7.03 -8.09
C ILE A 16 9.98 -8.26 -7.20
N ALA A 17 10.16 -9.44 -7.78
CA ALA A 17 10.18 -10.71 -7.08
C ALA A 17 11.56 -11.34 -7.26
N GLY A 18 12.18 -11.84 -6.18
CA GLY A 18 13.51 -12.47 -6.27
C GLY A 18 14.66 -11.51 -6.60
N LEU A 19 15.86 -12.08 -6.77
CA LEU A 19 17.08 -11.36 -7.20
C LEU A 19 17.67 -12.06 -8.43
N PRO A 20 18.10 -11.34 -9.48
CA PRO A 20 17.90 -9.93 -9.81
C PRO A 20 16.91 -9.79 -10.97
N ASP A 21 15.61 -10.02 -10.74
CA ASP A 21 14.63 -9.90 -11.82
C ASP A 21 14.26 -8.44 -12.10
N GLU A 22 14.01 -8.13 -13.37
CA GLU A 22 13.52 -6.81 -13.81
C GLU A 22 12.13 -6.52 -13.21
N PRO A 23 11.80 -5.27 -12.86
CA PRO A 23 10.47 -4.91 -12.37
C PRO A 23 9.39 -5.28 -13.40
N GLU A 24 8.41 -6.07 -12.98
CA GLU A 24 7.24 -6.37 -13.79
C GLU A 24 6.04 -5.50 -13.41
N ARG A 25 5.17 -5.23 -14.38
CA ARG A 25 4.01 -4.37 -14.15
C ARG A 25 2.78 -5.20 -13.77
N VAL A 26 2.23 -4.97 -12.58
CA VAL A 26 0.99 -5.60 -12.11
C VAL A 26 -0.14 -4.57 -11.96
N HIS A 27 -1.38 -4.97 -12.25
CA HIS A 27 -2.53 -4.05 -12.21
C HIS A 27 -3.46 -4.38 -11.04
N LEU A 28 -3.33 -3.65 -9.92
CA LEU A 28 -4.19 -3.85 -8.76
C LEU A 28 -5.58 -3.22 -8.96
N PRO A 29 -6.67 -3.86 -8.48
CA PRO A 29 -6.69 -5.05 -7.63
C PRO A 29 -6.64 -6.39 -8.38
N LYS A 30 -6.75 -6.41 -9.73
CA LYS A 30 -6.80 -7.66 -10.51
C LYS A 30 -5.51 -8.49 -10.39
N GLY A 31 -4.37 -7.84 -10.16
CA GLY A 31 -3.06 -8.47 -10.04
C GLY A 31 -2.76 -9.10 -8.67
N TRP A 32 -3.66 -8.99 -7.68
CA TRP A 32 -3.41 -9.57 -6.36
C TRP A 32 -3.06 -11.07 -6.37
N PRO A 33 -3.71 -11.94 -7.17
CA PRO A 33 -3.32 -13.34 -7.24
C PRO A 33 -1.87 -13.56 -7.68
N GLN A 34 -1.37 -12.75 -8.63
CA GLN A 34 0.02 -12.80 -9.08
C GLN A 34 0.99 -12.37 -7.98
N VAL A 35 0.69 -11.26 -7.28
CA VAL A 35 1.48 -10.79 -6.14
C VAL A 35 1.56 -11.85 -5.05
N VAL A 36 0.44 -12.50 -4.74
CA VAL A 36 0.38 -13.55 -3.71
C VAL A 36 1.22 -14.76 -4.10
N ALA A 37 1.12 -15.20 -5.36
CA ALA A 37 1.92 -16.32 -5.86
C ALA A 37 3.43 -16.00 -5.76
N ALA A 38 3.86 -14.82 -6.22
CA ALA A 38 5.25 -14.39 -6.11
C ALA A 38 5.72 -14.31 -4.64
N ALA A 39 4.88 -13.78 -3.74
CA ALA A 39 5.20 -13.68 -2.31
C ALA A 39 5.26 -15.03 -1.58
N GLN A 40 4.68 -16.10 -2.16
CA GLN A 40 4.82 -17.47 -1.67
C GLN A 40 6.17 -18.09 -2.05
N GLU A 41 6.76 -17.64 -3.15
CA GLU A 41 8.05 -18.12 -3.67
C GLU A 41 9.24 -17.38 -3.04
N GLY A 42 9.04 -16.14 -2.59
CA GLY A 42 10.06 -15.36 -1.89
C GLY A 42 9.63 -13.93 -1.57
N PRO A 43 10.56 -13.08 -1.09
CA PRO A 43 10.28 -11.67 -0.86
C PRO A 43 9.86 -10.94 -2.15
N VAL A 44 8.86 -10.08 -2.03
CA VAL A 44 8.33 -9.26 -3.13
C VAL A 44 8.32 -7.80 -2.73
N VAL A 45 8.78 -6.92 -3.61
CA VAL A 45 8.66 -5.47 -3.45
C VAL A 45 7.63 -4.95 -4.45
N LEU A 46 6.66 -4.19 -3.94
CA LEU A 46 5.68 -3.48 -4.74
C LEU A 46 5.95 -1.97 -4.67
N GLN A 47 6.03 -1.31 -5.81
CA GLN A 47 6.20 0.13 -5.89
C GLN A 47 5.11 0.80 -6.71
N ARG A 48 4.69 1.98 -6.24
CA ARG A 48 3.76 2.82 -6.98
C ARG A 48 4.03 4.29 -6.74
N TRP A 49 4.11 5.01 -7.85
CA TRP A 49 4.09 6.46 -7.84
C TRP A 49 2.66 7.00 -7.74
N PHE A 50 2.47 8.02 -6.90
CA PHE A 50 1.22 8.77 -6.79
C PHE A 50 1.51 10.26 -6.59
N HIS A 51 0.54 11.11 -6.94
CA HIS A 51 0.63 12.55 -6.68
C HIS A 51 0.01 12.86 -5.32
N ARG A 52 0.51 13.93 -4.67
CA ARG A 52 -0.14 14.49 -3.49
C ARG A 52 -1.62 14.76 -3.79
N PRO A 53 -2.56 14.26 -2.97
CA PRO A 53 -3.97 14.57 -3.14
C PRO A 53 -4.22 16.07 -3.19
N THR A 54 -5.15 16.51 -4.02
CA THR A 54 -5.55 17.92 -4.11
C THR A 54 -6.56 18.27 -3.01
N GLY A 55 -6.65 19.55 -2.65
CA GLY A 55 -7.62 20.02 -1.64
C GLY A 55 -7.28 19.64 -0.20
N ILE A 56 -6.04 19.20 0.08
CA ILE A 56 -5.52 19.08 1.44
C ILE A 56 -4.88 20.41 1.86
N ASP A 57 -5.32 20.95 2.98
CA ASP A 57 -4.80 22.14 3.63
C ASP A 57 -3.96 21.79 4.86
N ASP A 58 -3.40 22.80 5.54
CA ASP A 58 -2.50 22.62 6.69
C ASP A 58 -3.16 21.95 7.91
N GLY A 59 -4.49 21.80 7.93
CA GLY A 59 -5.22 21.08 8.98
C GLY A 59 -5.71 19.68 8.56
N SER A 60 -5.49 19.30 7.30
CA SER A 60 -5.92 18.00 6.78
C SER A 60 -4.98 16.88 7.24
N ARG A 61 -5.54 15.76 7.70
CA ARG A 61 -4.78 14.53 7.98
C ARG A 61 -4.89 13.56 6.80
N VAL A 62 -3.78 12.92 6.43
CA VAL A 62 -3.76 11.91 5.36
C VAL A 62 -3.17 10.61 5.89
N ASP A 63 -4.01 9.58 5.94
CA ASP A 63 -3.61 8.24 6.37
C ASP A 63 -3.45 7.33 5.14
N LEU A 64 -2.31 6.65 5.01
CA LEU A 64 -2.16 5.47 4.17
C LEU A 64 -2.86 4.30 4.85
N VAL A 65 -3.81 3.70 4.15
CA VAL A 65 -4.59 2.55 4.62
C VAL A 65 -4.17 1.30 3.87
N LEU A 66 -3.62 0.34 4.60
CA LEU A 66 -3.41 -1.03 4.16
C LEU A 66 -4.50 -1.89 4.78
N ALA A 67 -5.32 -2.55 3.96
CA ALA A 67 -6.40 -3.41 4.44
C ALA A 67 -6.31 -4.77 3.77
N ASP A 68 -6.44 -5.81 4.59
CA ASP A 68 -6.59 -7.19 4.13
C ASP A 68 -5.43 -7.69 3.24
N LEU A 69 -4.21 -7.18 3.47
CA LEU A 69 -3.04 -7.66 2.74
C LEU A 69 -2.74 -9.13 3.15
N PRO A 70 -2.52 -10.04 2.19
CA PRO A 70 -2.38 -11.48 2.45
C PRO A 70 -0.97 -11.88 2.92
N PHE A 71 -0.14 -10.90 3.29
CA PHE A 71 1.24 -11.07 3.72
C PHE A 71 1.58 -10.05 4.80
N SER A 72 2.68 -10.29 5.49
CA SER A 72 3.31 -9.34 6.40
C SER A 72 4.52 -8.70 5.75
N GLY A 73 4.88 -7.52 6.23
CA GLY A 73 5.88 -6.75 5.53
C GLY A 73 6.24 -5.43 6.19
N SER A 74 6.89 -4.58 5.41
CA SER A 74 7.18 -3.19 5.75
C SER A 74 6.67 -2.26 4.66
N VAL A 75 6.45 -1.01 5.02
CA VAL A 75 5.92 0.01 4.11
C VAL A 75 6.65 1.33 4.31
N SER A 76 6.88 2.04 3.20
CA SER A 76 7.51 3.35 3.19
C SER A 76 6.88 4.26 2.14
N VAL A 77 6.96 5.56 2.40
CA VAL A 77 6.63 6.62 1.44
C VAL A 77 7.85 7.51 1.30
N ASN A 78 8.33 7.72 0.08
CA ASN A 78 9.52 8.53 -0.20
C ASN A 78 10.74 8.08 0.63
N GLU A 79 10.93 6.76 0.75
CA GLU A 79 11.98 6.13 1.55
C GLU A 79 11.82 6.31 3.08
N THR A 80 10.92 7.17 3.57
CA THR A 80 10.54 7.23 4.98
C THR A 80 9.79 5.96 5.39
N SER A 81 10.35 5.20 6.33
CA SER A 81 9.69 4.01 6.87
C SER A 81 8.49 4.40 7.72
N LEU A 82 7.35 3.75 7.44
CA LEU A 82 6.11 3.90 8.20
C LEU A 82 5.87 2.72 9.16
N GLY A 83 6.79 1.75 9.19
CA GLY A 83 6.74 0.58 10.07
C GLY A 83 6.40 -0.73 9.37
N ARG A 84 6.01 -1.72 10.18
CA ARG A 84 5.64 -3.07 9.72
C ARG A 84 4.14 -3.28 9.80
N PHE A 85 3.60 -4.10 8.91
CA PHE A 85 2.21 -4.53 8.92
C PHE A 85 2.09 -6.05 9.03
N THR A 86 0.99 -6.48 9.62
CA THR A 86 0.61 -7.90 9.77
C THR A 86 -0.46 -8.29 8.74
N PRO A 87 -0.54 -9.57 8.35
CA PRO A 87 -1.49 -10.03 7.34
C PRO A 87 -2.92 -9.87 7.83
N HIS A 88 -3.84 -9.63 6.90
CA HIS A 88 -5.31 -9.57 7.11
C HIS A 88 -5.79 -8.53 8.14
N ALA A 89 -4.90 -7.65 8.59
CA ALA A 89 -5.22 -6.56 9.48
C ALA A 89 -5.36 -5.25 8.69
N LYS A 90 -6.17 -4.35 9.23
CA LYS A 90 -6.20 -2.96 8.77
C LYS A 90 -5.12 -2.17 9.51
N HIS A 91 -4.31 -1.44 8.76
CA HIS A 91 -3.30 -0.52 9.26
C HIS A 91 -3.56 0.87 8.69
N ASP A 92 -3.71 1.86 9.56
CA ASP A 92 -3.83 3.27 9.20
C ASP A 92 -2.53 3.99 9.61
N LEU A 93 -1.80 4.52 8.65
CA LEU A 93 -0.45 5.08 8.83
C LEU A 93 -0.45 6.54 8.40
N ARG A 94 -0.14 7.48 9.30
CA ARG A 94 -0.05 8.92 8.96
C ARG A 94 1.08 9.17 7.98
N ILE A 95 0.81 9.92 6.92
CA ILE A 95 1.80 10.24 5.89
C ILE A 95 1.82 11.72 5.52
N GLU A 96 0.98 12.58 6.12
CA GLU A 96 0.83 13.98 5.70
C GLU A 96 2.16 14.76 5.70
N ALA A 97 3.05 14.46 6.64
CA ALA A 97 4.37 15.08 6.76
C ALA A 97 5.36 14.62 5.66
N ASP A 98 5.14 13.44 5.08
CA ASP A 98 6.01 12.82 4.07
C ASP A 98 5.54 13.11 2.63
N LEU A 99 4.40 13.79 2.45
CA LEU A 99 3.82 14.07 1.14
C LEU A 99 4.54 15.23 0.41
N THR A 100 5.22 14.89 -0.68
CA THR A 100 5.72 15.84 -1.69
C THR A 100 4.81 15.86 -2.93
N THR A 101 5.10 16.70 -3.92
CA THR A 101 4.34 16.78 -5.19
C THR A 101 4.13 15.42 -5.86
N ARG A 102 5.13 14.53 -5.79
CA ARG A 102 5.08 13.18 -6.35
C ARG A 102 5.76 12.24 -5.37
N CYS A 103 5.00 11.26 -4.89
CA CYS A 103 5.43 10.32 -3.88
C CYS A 103 5.62 8.92 -4.46
N CYS A 104 6.57 8.16 -3.92
CA CYS A 104 6.71 6.73 -4.17
C CYS A 104 6.29 5.96 -2.92
N LEU A 105 5.25 5.13 -3.05
CA LEU A 105 4.86 4.14 -2.05
C LEU A 105 5.58 2.83 -2.35
N THR A 106 6.29 2.29 -1.36
CA THR A 106 6.92 0.96 -1.43
C THR A 106 6.33 0.05 -0.36
N ILE A 107 5.95 -1.16 -0.74
CA ILE A 107 5.47 -2.22 0.15
C ILE A 107 6.39 -3.43 -0.06
N SER A 108 7.12 -3.84 0.97
CA SER A 108 7.93 -5.06 0.95
C SER A 108 7.16 -6.17 1.65
N ALA A 109 6.82 -7.22 0.92
CA ALA A 109 6.18 -8.44 1.41
C ALA A 109 7.26 -9.48 1.72
N ASP A 110 7.42 -9.83 3.00
CA ASP A 110 8.50 -10.72 3.45
C ASP A 110 8.00 -12.13 3.79
N ARG A 111 6.73 -12.26 4.20
CA ARG A 111 6.15 -13.54 4.64
C ARG A 111 4.65 -13.61 4.34
N PRO A 112 4.16 -14.66 3.68
CA PRO A 112 2.72 -14.86 3.46
C PRO A 112 2.00 -15.08 4.80
N GLY A 113 0.76 -14.61 4.89
CA GLY A 113 -0.15 -14.93 5.99
C GLY A 113 -0.82 -16.29 5.79
N GLU A 114 -1.50 -16.79 6.83
CA GLU A 114 -2.39 -17.94 6.68
C GLU A 114 -3.54 -17.61 5.73
N LEU A 115 -3.90 -18.55 4.85
CA LEU A 115 -5.02 -18.38 3.93
C LEU A 115 -6.33 -18.38 4.72
N ALA A 116 -7.02 -17.24 4.73
CA ALA A 116 -8.35 -17.15 5.34
C ALA A 116 -9.38 -17.96 4.52
N ALA A 117 -10.35 -18.56 5.20
CA ALA A 117 -11.44 -19.34 4.58
C ALA A 117 -12.29 -18.53 3.58
N LYS A 118 -12.24 -17.20 3.70
CA LYS A 118 -12.77 -16.24 2.73
C LYS A 118 -11.65 -15.27 2.42
N ILE A 119 -11.32 -15.07 1.14
CA ILE A 119 -10.25 -14.16 0.74
C ILE A 119 -10.85 -12.76 0.61
N PRO A 120 -10.67 -11.84 1.59
CA PRO A 120 -11.00 -10.44 1.38
C PRO A 120 -10.19 -9.89 0.19
N THR A 121 -10.74 -8.91 -0.53
CA THR A 121 -9.98 -8.26 -1.61
C THR A 121 -9.02 -7.26 -1.00
N PRO A 122 -7.69 -7.48 -1.08
CA PRO A 122 -6.75 -6.58 -0.44
C PRO A 122 -6.86 -5.17 -1.03
N GLN A 123 -6.67 -4.15 -0.19
CA GLN A 123 -6.81 -2.76 -0.59
C GLN A 123 -5.66 -1.92 -0.05
N VAL A 124 -5.16 -1.04 -0.92
CA VAL A 124 -4.22 0.03 -0.59
C VAL A 124 -4.89 1.35 -0.99
N SER A 125 -5.03 2.28 -0.05
CA SER A 125 -5.71 3.56 -0.28
C SER A 125 -5.16 4.69 0.58
N LEU A 126 -5.47 5.93 0.21
CA LEU A 126 -5.31 7.10 1.07
C LEU A 126 -6.67 7.47 1.65
N ALA A 127 -6.73 7.73 2.95
CA ALA A 127 -7.88 8.31 3.65
C ALA A 127 -7.53 9.76 4.02
N ILE A 128 -8.33 10.70 3.50
CA ILE A 128 -8.15 12.13 3.70
C ILE A 128 -9.22 12.61 4.68
N HIS A 129 -8.76 13.11 5.81
CA HIS A 129 -9.58 13.67 6.86
C HIS A 129 -9.52 15.19 6.76
N PRO A 130 -10.68 15.87 6.60
CA PRO A 130 -10.71 17.33 6.60
C PRO A 130 -10.28 17.89 7.97
N PRO A 131 -9.88 19.17 8.02
CA PRO A 131 -9.61 19.87 9.28
C PRO A 131 -10.83 19.78 10.21
N GLY A 132 -10.54 19.55 11.49
CA GLY A 132 -11.55 19.43 12.56
C GLY A 132 -12.08 20.75 13.06
#